data_AF-A0AAQ3SIM2-F1
#
_entry.id   AF-A0AAQ3SIM2-F1
#
_cell.length_a   1.000
_cell.length_b   1.000
_cell.length_c   1.000
_cell.angle_alpha   90.00
_cell.angle_beta   90.00
_cell.angle_gamma   90.00
#
_symmetry.space_group_name_H-M   'P 1'
#
loop_
_entity.id
_entity.type
_entity.pdbx_description
1 polymer ?
#
loop_
_entity_poly.entity_id
_entity_poly.type
_entity_poly.pdbx_seq_one_letter_code
_entity_poly.pdbx_strand_id
1 'polypeptide(L)'
;MASSSSFLLATTMVATLLVVGSCGSALTLTIGKGSSPTSLALVTNIAISEVSIKEKGTMDWSDDLKESPANTWTLKSKQPLKGPISVRFAVKNGGYRVVDDVIPAGFKPGSVYKTGVQI
;
A
#
# COMPACT_ATOMS: atom_id res chain seq x y z
N MET A 1 -59.74 17.12 -24.38
CA MET A 1 -58.45 17.22 -25.08
C MET A 1 -57.83 18.56 -24.76
N ALA A 2 -56.71 18.56 -24.04
CA ALA A 2 -55.62 19.54 -24.11
C ALA A 2 -54.59 19.11 -23.06
N SER A 3 -53.68 18.26 -23.51
CA SER A 3 -52.45 17.92 -22.80
C SER A 3 -51.60 19.19 -22.70
N SER A 4 -51.02 19.46 -21.54
CA SER A 4 -49.94 20.44 -21.41
C SER A 4 -48.93 19.93 -20.39
N SER A 5 -48.11 19.01 -20.89
CA SER A 5 -46.85 18.56 -20.32
C SER A 5 -45.93 19.76 -20.09
N SER A 6 -45.41 19.92 -18.87
CA SER A 6 -44.48 21.00 -18.55
C SER A 6 -43.25 20.47 -17.82
N PHE A 7 -42.15 20.48 -18.59
CA PHE A 7 -40.76 20.66 -18.20
C PHE A 7 -40.10 19.62 -17.27
N LEU A 8 -39.46 18.64 -17.91
CA LEU A 8 -38.31 17.92 -17.38
C LEU A 8 -37.16 18.90 -17.12
N LEU A 9 -36.90 19.21 -15.85
CA LEU A 9 -35.60 19.78 -15.43
C LEU A 9 -34.64 18.62 -15.17
N ALA A 10 -33.99 18.15 -16.24
CA ALA A 10 -32.85 17.26 -16.13
C ALA A 10 -31.62 18.09 -15.72
N THR A 11 -31.40 18.27 -14.42
CA THR A 11 -30.16 18.82 -13.89
C THR A 11 -29.05 17.77 -14.03
N THR A 12 -28.30 17.84 -15.12
CA THR A 12 -27.05 17.09 -15.27
C THR A 12 -25.95 17.80 -14.50
N MET A 13 -25.71 17.37 -13.26
CA MET A 13 -24.50 17.76 -12.55
C MET A 13 -23.33 17.05 -13.22
N VAL A 14 -22.60 17.78 -14.05
CA VAL A 14 -21.30 17.33 -14.57
C VAL A 14 -20.33 17.36 -13.39
N ALA A 15 -20.12 16.21 -12.76
CA ALA A 15 -19.03 16.02 -11.82
C ALA A 15 -17.72 16.08 -12.60
N THR A 16 -17.10 17.26 -12.67
CA THR A 16 -15.71 17.39 -13.10
C THR A 16 -14.82 16.72 -12.07
N LEU A 17 -14.51 15.44 -12.31
CA LEU A 17 -13.38 14.76 -11.69
C LEU A 17 -12.12 15.53 -12.10
N LEU A 18 -11.66 16.43 -11.24
CA LEU A 18 -10.27 16.88 -11.26
C LEU A 18 -9.41 15.68 -10.85
N VAL A 19 -9.14 14.77 -11.81
CA VAL A 19 -7.97 13.92 -11.74
C VAL A 19 -6.79 14.87 -11.83
N VAL A 20 -6.31 15.29 -10.66
CA VAL A 20 -4.94 15.80 -10.55
C VAL A 20 -4.08 14.59 -10.89
N GLY A 21 -3.71 14.51 -12.17
CA GLY A 21 -2.74 13.54 -12.67
C GLY A 21 -1.39 13.86 -12.04
N SER A 22 -1.21 13.43 -10.80
CA SER A 22 0.12 13.26 -10.24
C SER A 22 0.78 12.18 -11.09
N CYS A 23 1.80 12.57 -11.85
CA CYS A 23 2.62 11.70 -12.70
C CYS A 23 3.56 10.82 -11.85
N GLY A 24 3.08 10.35 -10.70
CA GLY A 24 3.84 9.56 -9.74
C GLY A 24 3.67 8.07 -10.01
N SER A 25 4.73 7.29 -9.76
CA SER A 25 4.64 5.84 -9.83
C SER A 25 3.99 5.33 -8.55
N ALA A 26 2.93 4.52 -8.68
CA ALA A 26 2.31 3.89 -7.52
C ALA A 26 3.28 2.89 -6.89
N LEU A 27 3.59 3.04 -5.61
CA LEU A 27 4.44 2.09 -4.92
C LEU A 27 3.76 0.73 -4.86
N THR A 28 4.48 -0.31 -5.25
CA THR A 28 4.05 -1.70 -5.10
C THR A 28 4.94 -2.45 -4.14
N LEU A 29 4.32 -3.35 -3.38
CA LEU A 29 4.90 -4.20 -2.37
C LEU A 29 4.83 -5.64 -2.85
N THR A 30 5.95 -6.19 -3.28
CA THR A 30 6.04 -7.58 -3.74
C THR A 30 6.57 -8.45 -2.61
N ILE A 31 5.86 -9.53 -2.30
CA ILE A 31 6.31 -10.52 -1.33
C ILE A 31 7.43 -11.34 -1.96
N GLY A 32 8.62 -11.29 -1.39
CA GLY A 32 9.78 -12.04 -1.86
C GLY A 32 9.53 -13.55 -1.79
N LYS A 33 10.11 -14.30 -2.73
CA LYS A 33 9.94 -15.77 -2.86
C LYS A 33 10.36 -16.55 -1.61
N GLY A 34 11.28 -16.00 -0.80
CA GLY A 34 11.73 -16.59 0.46
C GLY A 34 10.82 -16.31 1.67
N SER A 35 9.66 -15.69 1.46
CA SER A 35 8.75 -15.39 2.58
C SER A 35 8.04 -16.66 3.06
N SER A 36 7.73 -16.68 4.35
CA SER A 36 7.06 -17.76 5.07
C SER A 36 6.16 -17.14 6.14
N PRO A 37 5.36 -17.93 6.88
CA PRO A 37 4.55 -17.41 7.97
C PRO A 37 5.36 -16.66 9.04
N THR A 38 6.64 -16.97 9.23
CA THR A 38 7.52 -16.37 10.25
C THR A 38 8.56 -15.41 9.68
N SER A 39 8.60 -15.23 8.35
CA SER A 39 9.59 -14.40 7.68
C SER A 39 8.94 -13.67 6.51
N LEU A 40 8.98 -12.35 6.51
CA LEU A 40 8.43 -11.53 5.43
C LEU A 40 9.57 -10.84 4.71
N ALA A 41 9.73 -11.14 3.42
CA ALA A 41 10.59 -10.39 2.52
C ALA A 41 9.73 -9.47 1.67
N LEU A 42 10.05 -8.18 1.67
CA LEU A 42 9.34 -7.13 0.95
C LEU A 42 10.26 -6.54 -0.11
N VAL A 43 9.82 -6.56 -1.35
CA VAL A 43 10.53 -5.93 -2.48
C VAL A 43 9.69 -4.78 -2.97
N THR A 44 10.29 -3.59 -3.06
CA THR A 44 9.63 -2.38 -3.56
C THR A 44 10.02 -2.11 -4.99
N ASN A 45 9.06 -1.65 -5.80
CA ASN A 45 9.34 -1.24 -7.19
C ASN A 45 10.12 0.08 -7.26
N ILE A 46 10.04 0.89 -6.21
CA ILE A 46 10.67 2.21 -6.13
C ILE A 46 11.71 2.18 -5.00
N ALA A 47 12.79 2.95 -5.16
CA ALA A 47 13.82 3.09 -4.15
C ALA A 47 13.30 3.83 -2.91
N ILE A 48 13.40 3.18 -1.76
CA ILE A 48 13.05 3.70 -0.44
C ILE A 48 14.23 3.50 0.50
N SER A 49 14.31 4.25 1.59
CA SER A 49 15.48 4.25 2.46
C SER A 49 15.29 3.46 3.75
N GLU A 50 14.05 3.28 4.20
CA GLU A 50 13.73 2.59 5.44
C GLU A 50 12.35 1.95 5.31
N VAL A 51 12.16 0.81 6.00
CA VAL A 51 10.87 0.11 6.10
C VAL A 51 10.68 -0.35 7.53
N SER A 52 9.52 -0.06 8.11
CA SER A 52 9.06 -0.64 9.37
C SER A 52 7.68 -1.27 9.18
N ILE A 53 7.41 -2.31 9.95
CA ILE A 53 6.23 -3.16 9.78
C ILE A 53 5.46 -3.24 11.10
N LYS A 54 4.13 -3.15 11.03
CA LYS A 54 3.25 -3.30 12.20
C LYS A 54 2.28 -4.44 11.95
N GLU A 55 2.32 -5.44 12.83
CA GLU A 55 1.42 -6.59 12.80
C GLU A 55 0.04 -6.21 13.35
N LYS A 56 -1.00 -6.95 12.96
CA LYS A 56 -2.33 -6.70 13.51
C LYS A 56 -2.37 -6.92 15.02
N GLY A 57 -2.93 -5.94 15.72
CA GLY A 57 -3.12 -5.99 17.17
C GLY A 57 -1.90 -5.51 17.97
N THR A 58 -0.83 -5.05 17.31
CA THR A 58 0.27 -4.33 17.96
C THR A 58 0.12 -2.83 17.74
N MET A 59 0.56 -2.03 18.71
CA MET A 59 0.69 -0.58 18.56
C MET A 59 2.10 -0.18 18.10
N ASP A 60 3.08 -1.05 18.36
CA ASP A 60 4.47 -0.82 18.03
C ASP A 60 4.78 -1.20 16.58
N TRP A 61 5.63 -0.38 15.97
CA TRP A 61 6.30 -0.69 14.72
C TRP A 61 7.53 -1.56 15.00
N SER A 62 7.84 -2.47 14.09
CA SER A 62 9.14 -3.14 14.09
C SER A 62 10.26 -2.10 14.02
N ASP A 63 11.46 -2.49 14.44
CA ASP A 63 12.66 -1.75 14.08
C ASP A 63 12.75 -1.55 12.57
N ASP A 64 13.44 -0.49 12.17
CA ASP A 64 13.66 -0.20 10.76
C ASP A 64 14.48 -1.34 10.14
N LEU A 65 13.85 -2.04 9.22
CA LEU A 65 14.44 -3.13 8.48
C LEU A 65 15.64 -2.59 7.70
N LYS A 66 16.65 -3.42 7.52
CA LYS A 66 17.82 -3.06 6.73
C LYS A 66 17.64 -3.46 5.27
N GLU A 67 18.01 -2.56 4.37
CA GLU A 67 18.01 -2.81 2.93
C GLU A 67 19.04 -3.88 2.56
N SER A 68 18.62 -4.86 1.75
CA SER A 68 19.52 -5.77 1.05
C SER A 68 19.89 -5.19 -0.34
N PRO A 69 21.05 -5.54 -0.94
CA PRO A 69 21.44 -5.05 -2.28
C PRO A 69 20.41 -5.28 -3.40
N ALA A 70 19.44 -6.17 -3.20
CA ALA A 70 18.33 -6.43 -4.11
C ALA A 70 17.04 -5.62 -3.77
N ASN A 71 17.16 -4.46 -3.11
CA ASN A 71 16.05 -3.63 -2.61
C ASN A 71 15.00 -4.44 -1.84
N THR A 72 15.48 -5.42 -1.05
CA THR A 72 14.65 -6.35 -0.31
C THR A 72 14.78 -6.09 1.17
N TRP A 73 13.64 -5.93 1.85
CA TRP A 73 13.54 -5.68 3.29
C TRP A 73 13.00 -6.93 3.95
N THR A 74 13.75 -7.50 4.89
CA THR A 74 13.38 -8.79 5.51
C THR A 74 13.11 -8.65 6.98
N LEU A 75 11.88 -8.95 7.39
CA LEU A 75 11.48 -9.12 8.78
C LEU A 75 11.48 -10.61 9.12
N LYS A 76 12.13 -10.99 10.23
CA LYS A 76 12.05 -12.34 10.80
C LYS A 76 11.42 -12.26 12.18
N SER A 77 10.45 -13.13 12.43
CA SER A 77 9.80 -13.27 13.73
C SER A 77 9.93 -14.70 14.24
N LYS A 78 9.89 -14.86 15.56
CA LYS A 78 9.87 -16.19 16.21
C LYS A 78 8.49 -16.85 16.09
N GLN A 79 7.45 -16.06 15.91
CA GLN A 79 6.07 -16.51 15.78
C GLN A 79 5.52 -16.17 14.38
N PRO A 80 4.44 -16.84 13.95
CA PRO A 80 3.78 -16.47 12.71
C PRO A 80 3.30 -15.02 12.75
N LEU A 81 3.61 -14.27 11.69
CA LEU A 81 3.23 -12.87 11.53
C LEU A 81 1.71 -12.74 11.44
N LYS A 82 1.15 -11.84 12.23
CA LYS A 82 -0.28 -11.57 12.30
C LYS A 82 -0.66 -10.48 11.31
N GLY A 83 -1.44 -10.86 10.30
CA GLY A 83 -2.01 -9.92 9.35
C GLY A 83 -3.44 -9.47 9.68
N PRO A 84 -4.00 -8.48 8.96
CA PRO A 84 -3.29 -7.64 7.97
C PRO A 84 -2.13 -6.84 8.57
N ILE A 85 -1.09 -6.68 7.77
CA ILE A 85 0.17 -6.05 8.13
C ILE A 85 0.18 -4.64 7.53
N SER A 86 0.52 -3.67 8.37
CA SER A 86 0.73 -2.28 7.99
C SER A 86 2.21 -2.03 7.71
N VAL A 87 2.51 -1.16 6.75
CA VAL A 87 3.89 -0.85 6.34
C VAL A 87 4.12 0.65 6.41
N ARG A 88 5.21 1.04 7.07
CA ARG A 88 5.75 2.40 7.07
C ARG A 88 7.04 2.39 6.28
N PHE A 89 7.27 3.38 5.43
CA PHE A 89 8.51 3.49 4.67
C PHE A 89 8.93 4.94 4.47
N ALA A 90 10.23 5.16 4.36
CA ALA A 90 10.82 6.44 4.01
C ALA A 90 11.10 6.50 2.51
N VAL A 91 10.48 7.45 1.81
CA VAL A 91 10.84 7.76 0.42
C VAL A 91 12.12 8.58 0.44
N LYS A 92 13.08 8.24 -0.43
CA LYS A 92 14.33 8.99 -0.57
C LYS A 92 14.00 10.45 -0.92
N ASN A 93 14.34 11.39 -0.04
CA ASN A 93 13.99 12.82 -0.11
C ASN A 93 12.48 13.16 -0.02
N GLY A 94 11.60 12.19 0.23
CA GLY A 94 10.14 12.38 0.23
C GLY A 94 9.47 12.27 1.60
N GLY A 95 10.24 11.97 2.65
CA GLY A 95 9.74 11.73 4.01
C GLY A 95 9.04 10.38 4.17
N TYR A 96 8.42 10.16 5.34
CA TYR A 96 7.72 8.92 5.65
C TYR A 96 6.33 8.84 5.04
N ARG A 97 5.91 7.61 4.74
CA ARG A 97 4.55 7.25 4.35
C ARG A 97 4.13 6.03 5.16
N VAL A 98 2.84 5.95 5.47
CA VAL A 98 2.23 4.83 6.17
C VAL A 98 1.11 4.29 5.30
N VAL A 99 1.07 2.97 5.17
CA VAL A 99 -0.02 2.25 4.50
C VAL A 99 -0.50 1.18 5.46
N ASP A 100 -1.64 1.42 6.07
CA ASP A 100 -2.24 0.49 7.01
C ASP A 100 -2.88 -0.70 6.28
N ASP A 101 -2.81 -1.87 6.91
CA ASP A 101 -3.47 -3.11 6.53
C ASP A 101 -3.29 -3.58 5.07
N VAL A 102 -2.16 -3.24 4.45
CA VAL A 102 -1.90 -3.46 3.01
C VAL A 102 -1.57 -4.90 2.63
N ILE A 103 -0.93 -5.66 3.52
CA ILE A 103 -0.60 -7.07 3.27
C ILE A 103 -1.56 -7.94 4.08
N PRO A 104 -2.41 -8.77 3.46
CA PRO A 104 -3.38 -9.58 4.18
C PRO A 104 -2.73 -10.67 5.02
N ALA A 105 -3.49 -11.21 5.98
CA ALA A 105 -3.12 -12.45 6.66
C ALA A 105 -2.99 -13.60 5.64
N GLY A 106 -1.98 -14.45 5.82
CA GLY A 106 -1.73 -15.57 4.90
C GLY A 106 -1.24 -15.14 3.52
N PHE A 107 -0.55 -14.00 3.42
CA PHE A 107 0.13 -13.55 2.21
C PHE A 107 0.96 -14.68 1.59
N LYS A 108 1.03 -14.70 0.25
CA LYS A 108 1.77 -15.72 -0.49
C LYS A 108 3.04 -15.14 -1.11
N PRO A 109 4.17 -15.88 -1.07
CA PRO A 109 5.36 -15.49 -1.79
C PRO A 109 5.07 -15.23 -3.28
N GLY A 110 5.61 -14.15 -3.82
CA GLY A 110 5.36 -13.69 -5.19
C GLY A 110 4.10 -12.82 -5.37
N SER A 111 3.27 -12.65 -4.34
CA SER A 111 2.11 -11.75 -4.41
C SER A 111 2.55 -10.29 -4.50
N VAL A 112 1.81 -9.48 -5.26
CA VAL A 112 2.05 -8.05 -5.41
C VAL A 112 0.87 -7.28 -4.85
N TYR A 113 1.12 -6.37 -3.92
CA TYR A 113 0.13 -5.49 -3.33
C TYR A 113 0.42 -4.05 -3.76
N LYS A 114 -0.55 -3.42 -4.42
CA LYS A 114 -0.44 -2.01 -4.81
C LYS A 114 -0.80 -1.14 -3.61
N THR A 115 0.05 -0.17 -3.31
CA THR A 115 -0.30 0.88 -2.36
C THR A 115 -1.02 2.00 -3.10
N GLY A 116 -1.93 2.71 -2.41
CA GLY A 116 -2.52 3.95 -2.93
C GLY A 116 -1.54 5.14 -2.93
N VAL A 117 -0.30 4.94 -2.48
CA VAL A 117 0.71 5.99 -2.36
C VAL A 117 1.38 6.19 -3.70
N GLN A 118 1.30 7.42 -4.20
CA GLN A 118 2.04 7.87 -5.38
C GLN A 118 3.33 8.56 -4.92
N ILE A 119 4.44 8.18 -5.57
CA ILE A 119 5.78 8.69 -5.31
C ILE A 119 6.29 9.38 -6.57
#